data_AF-A0A1R3XS78-F1
#
_entry.id   AF-A0A1R3XS78-F1
#
_cell.length_a   1.000
_cell.length_b   1.000
_cell.length_c   1.000
_cell.angle_alpha   90.00
_cell.angle_beta   90.00
_cell.angle_gamma   90.00
#
_symmetry.space_group_name_H-M   'P 1'
#
loop_
_entity.id
_entity.type
_entity.pdbx_description
1 polymer ?
#
loop_
_entity_poly.entity_id
_entity_poly.type
_entity_poly.pdbx_seq_one_letter_code
_entity_poly.pdbx_strand_id
1 'polypeptide(L)'
;MLEILPETHGNVLAVRVRDKLTIPDFDQYRNLVRDLMGKHKETHIYYEMVDVDWIQPVAAIENGLFDIIHGLDYGRVAMVGEKKW
;
A
#
# COMPACT_ATOMS: atom_id res chain seq x y z
N MET A 1 -7.19 -5.49 -7.34
CA MET A 1 -8.18 -5.22 -6.30
C MET A 1 -7.44 -4.99 -5.00
N LEU A 2 -7.81 -3.96 -4.25
CA LEU A 2 -7.21 -3.62 -2.96
C LEU A 2 -8.22 -3.85 -1.83
N GLU A 3 -7.85 -4.68 -0.87
CA GLU A 3 -8.65 -5.02 0.31
C GLU A 3 -7.95 -4.47 1.55
N ILE A 4 -8.70 -3.80 2.44
CA ILE A 4 -8.17 -3.33 3.73
C ILE A 4 -8.28 -4.49 4.71
N LEU A 5 -7.17 -4.82 5.35
CA LEU A 5 -7.07 -5.91 6.30
C LEU A 5 -7.42 -5.46 7.74
N PRO A 6 -7.95 -6.35 8.60
CA PRO A 6 -8.31 -6.03 9.98
C PRO A 6 -7.10 -5.64 10.86
N GLU A 7 -5.88 -5.98 10.43
CA GLU A 7 -4.61 -5.55 11.03
C GLU A 7 -4.35 -4.04 10.84
N THR A 8 -5.20 -3.33 10.10
CA THR A 8 -5.18 -1.87 10.01
C THR A 8 -5.62 -1.26 11.34
N HIS A 9 -4.65 -0.74 12.11
CA HIS A 9 -4.93 -0.10 13.39
C HIS A 9 -3.90 1.00 13.71
N GLY A 10 -4.36 2.07 14.35
CA GLY A 10 -3.49 3.18 14.75
C GLY A 10 -2.75 3.77 13.55
N ASN A 11 -1.42 3.69 13.58
CA ASN A 11 -0.55 4.18 12.51
C ASN A 11 -0.14 3.09 11.49
N VAL A 12 -0.76 1.91 11.55
CA VAL A 12 -0.51 0.79 10.63
C VAL A 12 -1.65 0.71 9.63
N LEU A 13 -1.31 0.71 8.34
CA LEU A 13 -2.22 0.41 7.24
C LEU A 13 -1.86 -0.95 6.65
N ALA A 14 -2.76 -1.93 6.82
CA ALA A 14 -2.59 -3.27 6.27
C ALA A 14 -3.53 -3.44 5.07
N VAL A 15 -2.94 -3.72 3.90
CA VAL A 15 -3.68 -3.91 2.65
C VAL A 15 -3.31 -5.22 2.00
N ARG A 16 -4.31 -5.92 1.48
CA ARG A 16 -4.13 -7.05 0.59
C ARG A 16 -4.39 -6.63 -0.84
N VAL A 17 -3.47 -6.99 -1.72
CA VAL A 17 -3.56 -6.77 -3.15
C VAL A 17 -3.80 -8.12 -3.81
N ARG A 18 -4.85 -8.19 -4.63
CA ARG A 18 -5.19 -9.36 -5.45
C ARG A 18 -5.31 -9.00 -6.93
N ASP A 19 -4.91 -9.93 -7.79
CA ASP A 19 -5.02 -9.86 -9.26
C ASP A 19 -4.40 -8.59 -9.87
N LYS A 20 -5.23 -7.63 -10.28
CA LYS A 20 -4.82 -6.40 -10.94
C LYS A 20 -5.29 -5.20 -10.15
N LEU A 21 -4.36 -4.33 -9.75
CA LEU A 21 -4.71 -3.01 -9.21
C LEU A 21 -5.29 -2.14 -10.31
N THR A 22 -6.47 -1.59 -10.05
CA THR A 22 -7.09 -0.60 -10.94
C THR A 22 -6.77 0.82 -10.45
N ILE A 23 -6.92 1.82 -11.32
CA ILE A 23 -6.70 3.23 -10.95
C ILE A 23 -7.60 3.65 -9.75
N PRO A 24 -8.89 3.28 -9.71
CA PRO A 24 -9.74 3.60 -8.55
C PRO A 24 -9.25 2.98 -7.23
N ASP A 25 -8.77 1.73 -7.25
CA ASP A 25 -8.17 1.09 -6.07
C ASP A 25 -6.99 1.91 -5.55
N PHE A 26 -6.19 2.43 -6.49
CA PHE A 26 -5.02 3.23 -6.18
C PHE A 26 -5.38 4.60 -5.60
N ASP A 27 -6.39 5.28 -6.16
CA ASP A 27 -6.88 6.56 -5.64
C ASP A 27 -7.44 6.42 -4.22
N GLN A 28 -8.17 5.34 -3.95
CA GLN A 28 -8.65 5.02 -2.62
C GLN A 28 -7.49 4.82 -1.64
N TYR A 29 -6.50 4.01 -2.03
CA TYR A 29 -5.29 3.77 -1.25
C TYR A 29 -4.55 5.08 -0.93
N ARG A 30 -4.34 5.95 -1.92
CA ARG A 30 -3.68 7.24 -1.74
C ARG A 30 -4.39 8.12 -0.70
N ASN A 31 -5.72 8.16 -0.74
CA ASN A 31 -6.50 8.93 0.22
C ASN A 31 -6.37 8.37 1.64
N LEU A 32 -6.40 7.05 1.81
CA LEU A 32 -6.24 6.39 3.11
C LEU A 32 -4.87 6.68 3.74
N VAL A 33 -3.81 6.54 2.95
CA VAL A 33 -2.46 6.86 3.42
C VAL A 33 -2.35 8.33 3.80
N ARG A 34 -2.85 9.25 2.95
CA ARG A 34 -2.80 10.69 3.25
C ARG A 34 -3.51 11.01 4.56
N ASP A 35 -4.66 10.39 4.81
CA ASP A 35 -5.41 10.57 6.06
C ASP A 35 -4.66 10.01 7.27
N LEU A 36 -4.00 8.85 7.14
CA LEU A 36 -3.15 8.26 8.19
C LEU A 36 -1.94 9.15 8.50
N MET A 37 -1.23 9.61 7.46
CA MET A 37 -0.08 10.50 7.62
C MET A 37 -0.46 11.87 8.17
N GLY A 38 -1.67 12.36 7.88
CA GLY A 38 -2.19 13.59 8.50
C GLY A 38 -2.47 13.45 9.99
N LYS A 39 -2.75 12.23 10.46
CA LYS A 39 -3.08 11.92 11.87
C LYS A 39 -1.87 11.46 12.68
N HIS A 40 -0.88 10.85 12.04
CA HIS A 40 0.26 10.22 12.70
C HIS A 40 1.58 10.74 12.15
N LYS A 41 2.54 11.00 13.03
CA LYS A 41 3.89 11.46 12.66
C LYS A 41 4.66 10.42 11.82
N GLU A 42 4.30 9.15 11.97
CA GLU A 42 4.92 8.04 11.29
C GLU A 42 3.82 7.05 10.88
N THR A 43 3.77 6.67 9.61
CA THR A 43 2.83 5.65 9.09
C THR A 43 3.60 4.40 8.69
N HIS A 44 3.10 3.24 9.10
CA HIS A 44 3.62 1.93 8.69
C HIS A 44 2.65 1.28 7.71
N ILE A 45 3.18 0.65 6.68
CA ILE A 45 2.36 -0.02 5.67
C ILE A 45 2.75 -1.48 5.56
N TYR A 46 1.73 -2.33 5.59
CA TYR A 46 1.83 -3.75 5.33
C TYR A 46 1.09 -4.08 4.05
N TYR A 47 1.78 -4.71 3.11
CA TYR A 47 1.22 -5.21 1.87
C TYR A 47 1.22 -6.73 1.87
N GLU A 48 0.06 -7.31 1.59
CA GLU A 48 -0.08 -8.73 1.32
C GLU A 48 -0.43 -8.95 -0.16
N MET A 49 0.51 -9.45 -0.93
CA MET A 49 0.41 -9.68 -2.37
C MET A 49 0.02 -11.14 -2.61
N VAL A 50 -1.25 -11.38 -2.92
CA VAL A 50 -1.81 -12.73 -3.14
C VAL A 50 -2.22 -12.90 -4.60
N ASP A 51 -1.72 -13.94 -5.27
CA ASP A 51 -2.02 -14.26 -6.67
C ASP A 51 -1.74 -13.12 -7.67
N VAL A 52 -0.81 -12.23 -7.34
CA VAL A 52 -0.48 -11.05 -8.17
C VAL A 52 0.68 -11.35 -9.10
N ASP A 53 0.54 -11.02 -10.39
CA ASP A 53 1.67 -10.97 -11.32
C ASP A 53 2.51 -9.74 -11.00
N TRP A 54 3.68 -9.93 -10.39
CA TRP A 54 4.52 -8.91 -9.76
C TRP A 54 4.80 -7.65 -10.60
N ILE A 55 4.73 -7.70 -11.93
CA ILE A 55 5.21 -6.62 -12.81
C ILE A 55 4.31 -5.36 -12.78
N GLN A 56 2.99 -5.51 -12.92
CA GLN A 56 2.07 -4.35 -13.03
C GLN A 56 1.65 -3.75 -11.67
N PRO A 57 1.30 -4.54 -10.64
CA PRO A 57 0.87 -4.05 -9.34
C PRO A 57 2.01 -3.40 -8.57
N VAL A 58 3.22 -3.96 -8.64
CA VAL A 58 4.40 -3.37 -7.97
C VAL A 58 4.74 -2.04 -8.62
N ALA A 59 4.80 -1.94 -9.95
CA ALA A 59 5.07 -0.66 -10.60
C ALA A 59 4.01 0.41 -10.28
N ALA A 60 2.74 0.02 -10.15
CA ALA A 60 1.66 0.94 -9.76
C ALA A 60 1.80 1.38 -8.28
N ILE A 61 2.10 0.44 -7.38
CA ILE A 61 2.38 0.72 -5.97
C ILE A 61 3.63 1.58 -5.83
N GLU A 62 4.71 1.27 -6.53
CA GLU A 62 5.96 2.02 -6.49
C GLU A 62 5.78 3.43 -7.00
N ASN A 63 5.19 3.65 -8.18
CA ASN A 63 4.90 5.00 -8.68
C ASN A 63 4.01 5.77 -7.71
N GLY A 64 3.02 5.08 -7.17
CA GLY A 64 2.09 5.61 -6.19
C GLY A 64 2.70 6.02 -4.86
N LEU A 65 3.54 5.15 -4.31
CA LEU A 65 4.35 5.38 -3.14
C LEU A 65 5.33 6.50 -3.42
N PHE A 66 6.01 6.51 -4.56
CA PHE A 66 7.02 7.49 -4.93
C PHE A 66 6.44 8.92 -4.95
N ASP A 67 5.25 9.08 -5.52
CA ASP A 67 4.50 10.33 -5.50
C ASP A 67 4.15 10.81 -4.07
N ILE A 68 3.92 9.88 -3.14
CA ILE A 68 3.63 10.18 -1.74
C ILE A 68 4.94 10.44 -0.96
N ILE A 69 5.99 9.67 -1.26
CA ILE A 69 7.33 9.71 -0.64
C ILE A 69 8.01 11.04 -0.88
N HIS A 70 7.76 11.71 -2.02
CA HIS A 70 8.31 13.05 -2.27
C HIS A 70 7.73 14.13 -1.34
N GLY A 71 6.73 13.79 -0.50
CA GLY A 71 6.11 14.72 0.44
C GLY A 71 6.37 14.46 1.93
N LEU A 72 6.51 13.21 2.39
CA LEU A 72 6.37 12.87 3.83
C LEU A 72 7.15 11.61 4.28
N ASP A 73 7.57 11.59 5.55
CA ASP A 73 8.34 10.51 6.21
C ASP A 73 7.50 9.23 6.39
N TYR A 74 7.80 8.18 5.62
CA TYR A 74 7.35 6.83 5.91
C TYR A 74 8.18 6.20 7.02
N GLY A 75 7.52 5.50 7.94
CA GLY A 75 8.20 4.77 9.00
C GLY A 75 8.78 3.45 8.54
N ARG A 76 7.89 2.50 8.24
CA ARG A 76 8.26 1.13 7.84
C ARG A 76 7.30 0.59 6.79
N VAL A 77 7.83 -0.10 5.80
CA VAL A 77 7.03 -0.78 4.77
C VAL A 77 7.42 -2.25 4.77
N ALA A 78 6.42 -3.13 4.92
CA ALA A 78 6.56 -4.56 4.81
C ALA A 78 5.75 -5.05 3.61
N MET A 79 6.37 -5.81 2.73
CA MET A 79 5.71 -6.43 1.57
C MET A 79 5.86 -7.95 1.70
N VAL A 80 4.75 -8.63 1.86
CA VAL A 80 4.66 -10.09 1.91
C VAL A 80 3.97 -10.52 0.64
N GLY A 81 4.64 -11.34 -0.16
CA GLY A 81 4.07 -11.92 -1.37
C GLY A 81 4.48 -13.36 -1.53
N GLU A 82 3.84 -14.04 -2.47
CA GLU A 82 4.23 -15.41 -2.81
C GLU A 82 5.58 -15.46 -3.52
N LYS A 83 6.29 -16.56 -3.34
CA LYS A 83 7.57 -16.83 -4.01
C LYS A 83 7.34 -17.04 -5.52
N LYS A 84 7.27 -15.96 -6.29
CA LYS A 84 7.46 -15.96 -7.73
C LYS A 84 8.72 -15.15 -8.02
N TRP A 85 9.74 -15.84 -8.52
CA TRP A 85 11.06 -15.33 -8.88
C TRP A 85 11.02 -14.63 -10.23
#